data_AF-A0A7C5ELG5-F1
#
_entry.id   AF-A0A7C5ELG5-F1
#
_cell.length_a   1.000
_cell.length_b   1.000
_cell.length_c   1.000
_cell.angle_alpha   90.00
_cell.angle_beta   90.00
_cell.angle_gamma   90.00
#
_symmetry.space_group_name_H-M   'P 1'
#
loop_
_entity.id
_entity.type
_entity.pdbx_description
1 polymer ?
#
loop_
_entity_poly.entity_id
_entity_poly.type
_entity_poly.pdbx_seq_one_letter_code
_entity_poly.pdbx_strand_id
1 'polypeptide(L)'
;MQSGCFLNAKSRMQNMFFNAHHAPIGAFATFTFGFKGPKGGLGLELGKPPDENLFIGAESLRLNVFEALPFFSPPSDESARYAIEQISRNEGGAERPVVVPFPDEKITRRFRLSTDTWQAGDLVFRVLSPVRPVPEPGRASSRQLRLVLAPAVLAELTLDNRASDRPRRVFFGYQGSDPYSAMRYVSGAGRIPLQGVSQGLRTGIFVRDRAVSPGTGFNIESLVAPAVEANRTFGLGPVAALTGIVPPGKKISFRFAVCFFRHGPATAGLKTRYYYTRLFKDIEEVASFALSNWNVYEKWAAQADALLERAPLSETQKFMMAHAIRSYYGSTELLDLDGRPVWIVNEGEYRMMNTFDLTADHLFFEMRMNPWTVRNVLDMFADRYSYRDRTHLPNDTRLHPGGVSFTHDMGVANVFAPPGRSAYELFGLSGCFSHMTHEQLVNWVCCAATYA
;
A
#
# COMPACT_ATOMS: atom_id res chain seq x y z
N MET A 1 -41.14 -17.82 39.89
CA MET A 1 -39.69 -17.54 39.86
C MET A 1 -39.02 -18.54 38.94
N GLN A 2 -38.59 -18.11 37.76
CA GLN A 2 -37.27 -18.41 37.20
C GLN A 2 -37.16 -17.61 35.90
N SER A 3 -36.41 -16.52 36.01
CA SER A 3 -36.14 -15.56 34.96
C SER A 3 -35.17 -16.18 33.95
N GLY A 4 -35.66 -16.47 32.76
CA GLY A 4 -34.82 -16.80 31.61
C GLY A 4 -34.13 -15.54 31.12
N CYS A 5 -32.85 -15.41 31.45
CA CYS A 5 -31.98 -14.32 31.04
C CYS A 5 -31.83 -14.36 29.51
N PHE A 6 -32.49 -13.44 28.81
CA PHE A 6 -32.20 -13.14 27.41
C PHE A 6 -30.77 -12.60 27.33
N LEU A 7 -29.82 -13.46 26.96
CA LEU A 7 -28.50 -13.03 26.54
C LEU A 7 -28.65 -12.21 25.27
N ASN A 8 -28.60 -10.89 25.47
CA ASN A 8 -28.54 -9.86 24.46
C ASN A 8 -27.35 -10.14 23.53
N ALA A 9 -27.59 -10.76 22.38
CA ALA A 9 -26.62 -10.86 21.30
C ALA A 9 -26.45 -9.48 20.66
N LYS A 10 -25.78 -8.57 21.38
CA LYS A 10 -25.16 -7.40 20.76
C LYS A 10 -24.19 -7.97 19.72
N SER A 11 -24.53 -7.84 18.45
CA SER A 11 -23.60 -7.91 17.33
C SER A 11 -22.28 -7.29 17.77
N ARG A 12 -21.26 -8.11 18.03
CA ARG A 12 -19.90 -7.59 18.30
C ARG A 12 -19.52 -6.84 17.02
N MET A 13 -19.62 -5.51 17.04
CA MET A 13 -19.06 -4.69 15.98
C MET A 13 -17.59 -5.09 15.86
N GLN A 14 -17.25 -5.73 14.75
CA GLN A 14 -15.87 -6.07 14.43
C GLN A 14 -15.09 -4.75 14.38
N ASN A 15 -13.99 -4.65 15.12
CA ASN A 15 -13.18 -3.43 15.12
C ASN A 15 -12.79 -3.09 13.67
N MET A 16 -13.28 -1.98 13.14
CA MET A 16 -13.03 -1.57 11.75
C MET A 16 -11.68 -0.85 11.57
N PHE A 17 -11.01 -0.48 12.68
CA PHE A 17 -9.74 0.22 12.66
C PHE A 17 -8.55 -0.75 12.65
N PHE A 18 -8.42 -1.48 11.56
CA PHE A 18 -7.24 -2.30 11.24
C PHE A 18 -6.54 -1.73 10.01
N ASN A 19 -5.21 -1.80 9.97
CA ASN A 19 -4.46 -1.47 8.77
C ASN A 19 -4.76 -2.48 7.68
N ALA A 20 -4.88 -2.01 6.43
CA ALA A 20 -4.92 -2.89 5.27
C ALA A 20 -4.00 -2.35 4.17
N HIS A 21 -3.49 -3.29 3.36
CA HIS A 21 -2.77 -2.94 2.15
C HIS A 21 -3.74 -2.41 1.07
N HIS A 22 -3.27 -1.40 0.35
CA HIS A 22 -3.84 -0.96 -0.92
C HIS A 22 -2.69 -0.89 -1.91
N ALA A 23 -2.46 -2.00 -2.58
CA ALA A 23 -1.23 -2.22 -3.33
C ALA A 23 -1.47 -2.23 -4.85
N PRO A 24 -0.56 -1.65 -5.65
CA PRO A 24 -0.40 -2.05 -7.05
C PRO A 24 0.22 -3.46 -7.14
N ILE A 25 0.19 -4.05 -8.34
CA ILE A 25 0.70 -5.41 -8.56
C ILE A 25 2.16 -5.38 -9.02
N GLY A 26 3.03 -6.17 -8.38
CA GLY A 26 4.43 -6.36 -8.78
C GLY A 26 5.36 -5.19 -8.46
N ALA A 27 4.97 -4.25 -7.61
CA ALA A 27 5.76 -3.06 -7.30
C ALA A 27 6.33 -3.03 -5.87
N PHE A 28 6.12 -4.08 -5.08
CA PHE A 28 6.47 -4.18 -3.66
C PHE A 28 6.14 -2.90 -2.88
N ALA A 29 4.90 -2.46 -3.02
CA ALA A 29 4.43 -1.17 -2.56
C ALA A 29 3.01 -1.22 -2.05
N THR A 30 2.65 -0.27 -1.18
CA THR A 30 1.32 -0.19 -0.60
C THR A 30 1.01 1.22 -0.12
N PHE A 31 -0.23 1.65 -0.33
CA PHE A 31 -0.83 2.72 0.45
C PHE A 31 -1.53 2.09 1.65
N THR A 32 -0.80 1.96 2.77
CA THR A 32 -1.32 1.28 3.97
C THR A 32 -2.03 2.28 4.86
N PHE A 33 -3.24 1.95 5.31
CA PHE A 33 -3.94 2.71 6.34
C PHE A 33 -5.17 1.96 6.88
N GLY A 34 -5.78 2.51 7.93
CA GLY A 34 -6.98 1.99 8.58
C GLY A 34 -6.82 1.82 10.09
N PHE A 35 -5.59 1.61 10.57
CA PHE A 35 -5.27 1.72 12.00
C PHE A 35 -5.04 3.19 12.38
N LYS A 36 -5.40 3.58 13.61
CA LYS A 36 -5.35 4.97 14.06
C LYS A 36 -3.92 5.47 14.32
N GLY A 37 -3.75 6.78 14.24
CA GLY A 37 -2.45 7.44 14.41
C GLY A 37 -1.54 7.26 13.19
N PRO A 38 -0.24 7.63 13.32
CA PRO A 38 0.74 7.53 12.25
C PRO A 38 1.20 6.08 12.09
N LYS A 39 0.29 5.23 11.63
CA LYS A 39 0.48 3.79 11.42
C LYS A 39 0.22 3.39 9.98
N GLY A 40 -0.14 4.33 9.12
CA GLY A 40 -0.28 4.16 7.69
C GLY A 40 0.88 4.78 6.92
N GLY A 41 0.64 5.07 5.64
CA GLY A 41 1.57 5.81 4.78
C GLY A 41 1.74 5.20 3.40
N LEU A 42 2.70 5.75 2.66
CA LEU A 42 3.12 5.26 1.35
C LEU A 42 4.36 4.36 1.53
N GLY A 43 4.15 3.04 1.60
CA GLY A 43 5.21 2.06 1.73
C GLY A 43 5.78 1.63 0.39
N LEU A 44 7.12 1.61 0.28
CA LEU A 44 7.86 1.08 -0.87
C LEU A 44 9.03 0.25 -0.34
N GLU A 45 9.05 -1.05 -0.63
CA GLU A 45 10.10 -2.00 -0.23
C GLU A 45 10.19 -2.23 1.30
N LEU A 46 9.12 -1.92 2.03
CA LEU A 46 9.06 -2.04 3.49
C LEU A 46 8.39 -3.36 3.92
N GLY A 47 8.93 -4.00 4.97
CA GLY A 47 8.32 -5.16 5.62
C GLY A 47 7.34 -4.78 6.74
N LYS A 48 7.09 -3.48 6.92
CA LYS A 48 6.25 -2.98 8.00
C LYS A 48 5.38 -1.83 7.51
N PRO A 49 4.36 -1.42 8.28
CA PRO A 49 3.67 -0.18 8.00
C PRO A 49 4.66 1.00 7.93
N PRO A 50 4.43 2.00 7.05
CA PRO A 50 5.36 3.12 6.88
C PRO A 50 5.51 4.01 8.12
N ASP A 51 4.53 3.96 9.04
CA ASP A 51 4.47 4.80 10.25
C ASP A 51 4.46 6.32 9.94
N GLU A 52 3.76 6.72 8.87
CA GLU A 52 3.64 8.10 8.42
C GLU A 52 2.34 8.75 8.89
N ASN A 53 2.37 10.08 9.07
CA ASN A 53 1.14 10.86 9.23
C ASN A 53 0.42 10.96 7.88
N LEU A 54 -0.85 10.55 7.85
CA LEU A 54 -1.75 10.72 6.71
C LEU A 54 -2.84 11.73 7.05
N PHE A 55 -2.97 12.75 6.21
CA PHE A 55 -3.92 13.84 6.38
C PHE A 55 -5.00 13.74 5.31
N ILE A 56 -6.20 13.28 5.70
CA ILE A 56 -7.36 13.17 4.81
C ILE A 56 -8.52 13.85 5.51
N GLY A 57 -8.91 15.03 5.05
CA GLY A 57 -9.87 15.84 5.79
C GLY A 57 -10.49 16.99 5.02
N ALA A 58 -11.31 17.73 5.74
CA ALA A 58 -11.95 18.94 5.25
C ALA A 58 -12.13 19.96 6.38
N GLU A 59 -12.33 21.21 5.99
CA GLU A 59 -12.77 22.27 6.90
C GLU A 59 -14.12 21.87 7.52
N SER A 60 -14.25 22.06 8.83
CA SER A 60 -15.50 21.85 9.57
C SER A 60 -16.52 22.93 9.21
N LEU A 61 -17.68 22.96 9.88
CA LEU A 61 -18.57 24.14 9.85
C LEU A 61 -18.14 25.19 10.88
N ARG A 62 -17.31 24.80 11.86
CA ARG A 62 -16.68 25.72 12.81
C ARG A 62 -15.55 26.48 12.13
N LEU A 63 -15.43 27.78 12.45
CA LEU A 63 -14.33 28.62 11.96
C LEU A 63 -12.98 28.05 12.44
N ASN A 64 -11.97 28.08 11.58
CA ASN A 64 -10.60 27.65 11.87
C ASN A 64 -10.42 26.19 12.35
N VAL A 65 -11.45 25.34 12.24
CA VAL A 65 -11.36 23.93 12.59
C VAL A 65 -11.42 23.09 11.32
N PHE A 66 -10.50 22.15 11.20
CA PHE A 66 -10.46 21.14 10.15
C PHE A 66 -10.60 19.75 10.79
N GLU A 67 -11.43 18.90 10.20
CA GLU A 67 -11.66 17.54 10.67
C GLU A 67 -11.04 16.55 9.67
N ALA A 68 -10.28 15.57 10.17
CA ALA A 68 -9.58 14.59 9.36
C ALA A 68 -9.80 13.16 9.88
N LEU A 69 -9.66 12.18 8.99
CA LEU A 69 -9.62 10.77 9.40
C LEU A 69 -8.42 10.55 10.35
N PRO A 70 -8.55 9.68 11.38
CA PRO A 70 -7.62 9.62 12.51
C PRO A 70 -6.33 8.84 12.18
N PHE A 71 -5.67 9.15 11.07
CA PHE A 71 -4.46 8.46 10.57
C PHE A 71 -3.19 9.30 10.73
N PHE A 72 -3.20 10.19 11.72
CA PHE A 72 -2.09 11.07 12.09
C PHE A 72 -2.04 11.21 13.61
N SER A 73 -0.88 11.60 14.13
CA SER A 73 -0.77 12.04 15.53
C SER A 73 -1.14 13.52 15.60
N PRO A 74 -2.18 13.91 16.37
CA PRO A 74 -2.34 15.30 16.72
C PRO A 74 -1.12 15.76 17.55
N PRO A 75 -0.84 17.08 17.60
CA PRO A 75 0.09 17.62 18.60
C PRO A 75 -0.28 17.09 19.99
N SER A 76 0.72 16.68 20.79
CA SER A 76 0.47 16.03 22.09
C SER A 76 -0.45 16.85 22.99
N ASP A 77 -1.20 16.17 23.85
CA ASP A 77 -2.21 16.76 24.75
C ASP A 77 -1.64 17.84 25.69
N GLU A 78 -0.34 17.79 26.02
CA GLU A 78 0.39 18.87 26.71
C GLU A 78 0.50 20.13 25.85
N SER A 79 0.84 20.00 24.56
CA SER A 79 0.86 21.15 23.63
C SER A 79 -0.54 21.69 23.34
N ALA A 80 -1.57 20.82 23.37
CA ALA A 80 -2.97 21.22 23.25
C ALA A 80 -3.48 21.93 24.53
N ARG A 81 -3.08 21.51 25.74
CA ARG A 81 -3.36 22.22 27.00
C ARG A 81 -2.69 23.58 27.05
N TYR A 82 -1.43 23.68 26.64
CA TYR A 82 -0.76 24.97 26.49
C TYR A 82 -1.35 25.83 25.37
N ALA A 83 -1.85 25.22 24.27
CA ALA A 83 -2.56 25.96 23.23
C ALA A 83 -3.91 26.48 23.72
N ILE A 84 -4.67 25.69 24.51
CA ILE A 84 -5.95 26.09 25.11
C ILE A 84 -5.74 27.16 26.21
N GLU A 85 -4.66 27.08 27.00
CA GLU A 85 -4.27 28.13 27.96
C GLU A 85 -3.65 29.38 27.30
N GLN A 86 -3.07 29.26 26.10
CA GLN A 86 -2.67 30.42 25.29
C GLN A 86 -3.84 31.04 24.51
N ILE A 87 -4.87 30.25 24.16
CA ILE A 87 -6.14 30.72 23.59
C ILE A 87 -6.82 31.70 24.55
N SER A 88 -6.69 31.50 25.86
CA SER A 88 -7.23 32.42 26.88
C SER A 88 -6.35 33.63 27.22
N ARG A 89 -5.15 33.76 26.61
CA ARG A 89 -4.19 34.86 26.90
C ARG A 89 -3.92 35.82 25.75
N ASN A 90 -4.43 35.57 24.54
CA ASN A 90 -4.30 36.50 23.42
C ASN A 90 -5.55 37.37 23.29
N GLU A 91 -5.60 38.46 24.07
CA GLU A 91 -6.50 39.58 23.80
C GLU A 91 -6.11 40.21 22.44
N GLY A 92 -6.83 39.84 21.37
CA GLY A 92 -6.80 40.53 20.08
C GLY A 92 -6.37 39.73 18.82
N GLY A 93 -6.15 38.41 18.88
CA GLY A 93 -5.65 37.62 17.74
C GLY A 93 -6.65 36.57 17.23
N ALA A 94 -6.90 36.51 15.92
CA ALA A 94 -7.73 35.46 15.31
C ALA A 94 -7.28 34.04 15.71
N GLU A 95 -8.23 33.16 16.05
CA GLU A 95 -7.97 31.78 16.44
C GLU A 95 -7.12 31.05 15.39
N ARG A 96 -6.05 30.37 15.83
CA ARG A 96 -5.17 29.62 14.92
C ARG A 96 -5.91 28.41 14.34
N PRO A 97 -5.67 28.07 13.06
CA PRO A 97 -6.26 26.88 12.45
C PRO A 97 -5.77 25.60 13.15
N VAL A 98 -6.67 24.66 13.38
CA VAL A 98 -6.37 23.35 14.00
C VAL A 98 -6.91 22.20 13.16
N VAL A 99 -6.14 21.10 13.04
CA VAL A 99 -6.60 19.85 12.44
C VAL A 99 -6.85 18.82 13.54
N VAL A 100 -8.09 18.36 13.67
CA VAL A 100 -8.53 17.40 14.69
C VAL A 100 -9.08 16.13 14.05
N PRO A 101 -8.94 14.96 14.69
CA PRO A 101 -9.53 13.73 14.18
C PRO A 101 -11.06 13.78 14.27
N PHE A 102 -11.74 13.16 13.31
CA PHE A 102 -13.17 12.84 13.46
C PHE A 102 -13.36 11.89 14.67
N PRO A 103 -14.43 12.09 15.48
CA PRO A 103 -14.81 11.12 16.50
C PRO A 103 -15.09 9.74 15.89
N ASP A 104 -14.66 8.68 16.55
CA ASP A 104 -14.74 7.30 16.03
C ASP A 104 -16.17 6.89 15.66
N GLU A 105 -17.14 7.28 16.49
CA GLU A 105 -18.55 6.99 16.32
C GLU A 105 -19.17 7.66 15.08
N LYS A 106 -18.50 8.67 14.51
CA LYS A 106 -18.91 9.30 13.24
C LYS A 106 -18.30 8.64 12.03
N ILE A 107 -17.35 7.72 12.21
CA ILE A 107 -16.65 7.05 11.13
C ILE A 107 -17.38 5.76 10.80
N THR A 108 -17.49 5.46 9.51
CA THR A 108 -17.88 4.15 9.02
C THR A 108 -16.88 3.69 7.98
N ARG A 109 -16.66 2.37 7.90
CA ARG A 109 -15.76 1.77 6.91
C ARG A 109 -16.49 0.68 6.13
N ARG A 110 -16.36 0.70 4.81
CA ARG A 110 -16.80 -0.37 3.91
C ARG A 110 -15.57 -1.01 3.27
N PHE A 111 -15.10 -2.08 3.89
CA PHE A 111 -13.92 -2.83 3.46
C PHE A 111 -14.29 -3.93 2.47
N ARG A 112 -13.68 -3.93 1.27
CA ARG A 112 -13.87 -4.95 0.23
C ARG A 112 -12.53 -5.36 -0.38
N LEU A 113 -12.55 -6.27 -1.33
CA LEU A 113 -11.35 -6.83 -1.96
C LEU A 113 -10.50 -5.78 -2.69
N SER A 114 -11.13 -4.91 -3.46
CA SER A 114 -10.47 -3.90 -4.29
C SER A 114 -10.95 -2.47 -4.04
N THR A 115 -12.03 -2.29 -3.28
CA THR A 115 -12.40 -0.98 -2.75
C THR A 115 -12.36 -0.94 -1.22
N ASP A 116 -11.96 0.20 -0.68
CA ASP A 116 -12.07 0.49 0.75
C ASP A 116 -12.53 1.93 0.91
N THR A 117 -13.60 2.14 1.67
CA THR A 117 -14.28 3.44 1.77
C THR A 117 -14.47 3.82 3.23
N TRP A 118 -14.01 5.00 3.60
CA TRP A 118 -14.25 5.63 4.89
C TRP A 118 -15.18 6.81 4.70
N GLN A 119 -16.16 6.92 5.56
CA GLN A 119 -17.07 8.05 5.59
C GLN A 119 -17.15 8.62 7.00
N ALA A 120 -17.04 9.95 7.10
CA ALA A 120 -17.18 10.69 8.34
C ALA A 120 -17.91 12.02 8.07
N GLY A 121 -19.15 12.13 8.55
CA GLY A 121 -20.03 13.26 8.22
C GLY A 121 -20.18 13.43 6.70
N ASP A 122 -19.83 14.62 6.21
CA ASP A 122 -19.93 15.00 4.79
C ASP A 122 -18.75 14.51 3.94
N LEU A 123 -17.72 13.93 4.56
CA LEU A 123 -16.49 13.49 3.91
C LEU A 123 -16.55 12.00 3.58
N VAL A 124 -16.21 11.66 2.34
CA VAL A 124 -16.04 10.27 1.89
C VAL A 124 -14.68 10.13 1.22
N PHE A 125 -13.87 9.20 1.72
CA PHE A 125 -12.60 8.82 1.12
C PHE A 125 -12.66 7.38 0.65
N ARG A 126 -12.37 7.14 -0.64
CA ARG A 126 -12.44 5.82 -1.27
C ARG A 126 -11.14 5.51 -1.98
N VAL A 127 -10.59 4.31 -1.77
CA VAL A 127 -9.39 3.82 -2.47
C VAL A 127 -9.75 2.66 -3.38
N LEU A 128 -9.14 2.62 -4.56
CA LEU A 128 -9.23 1.56 -5.56
C LEU A 128 -7.86 0.90 -5.73
N SER A 129 -7.80 -0.39 -5.43
CA SER A 129 -6.63 -1.24 -5.62
C SER A 129 -7.07 -2.54 -6.31
N PRO A 130 -7.26 -2.52 -7.64
CA PRO A 130 -7.90 -3.62 -8.36
C PRO A 130 -7.08 -4.92 -8.35
N VAL A 131 -7.75 -6.03 -8.07
CA VAL A 131 -7.19 -7.39 -8.19
C VAL A 131 -7.33 -7.88 -9.64
N ARG A 132 -6.22 -8.21 -10.30
CA ARG A 132 -6.20 -8.59 -11.72
C ARG A 132 -5.12 -9.63 -12.03
N PRO A 133 -5.37 -10.54 -12.99
CA PRO A 133 -4.33 -11.36 -13.60
C PRO A 133 -3.16 -10.53 -14.12
N VAL A 134 -1.93 -10.96 -13.85
CA VAL A 134 -0.73 -10.39 -14.48
C VAL A 134 -0.52 -11.00 -15.86
N PRO A 135 -0.60 -10.22 -16.96
CA PRO A 135 -0.34 -10.73 -18.29
C PRO A 135 1.13 -11.14 -18.42
N GLU A 136 1.40 -12.26 -19.10
CA GLU A 136 2.76 -12.78 -19.28
C GLU A 136 3.62 -11.80 -20.12
N PRO A 137 4.73 -11.28 -19.56
CA PRO A 137 5.70 -10.48 -20.31
C PRO A 137 6.20 -11.19 -21.57
N GLY A 138 6.32 -10.45 -22.67
CA GLY A 138 6.70 -11.00 -23.98
C GLY A 138 5.55 -11.60 -24.80
N ARG A 139 4.41 -11.94 -24.17
CA ARG A 139 3.18 -12.35 -24.87
C ARG A 139 2.11 -11.26 -24.87
N ALA A 140 2.03 -10.48 -23.80
CA ALA A 140 1.06 -9.39 -23.68
C ALA A 140 1.52 -8.10 -24.37
N SER A 141 0.55 -7.30 -24.83
CA SER A 141 0.85 -5.98 -25.38
C SER A 141 1.38 -5.02 -24.31
N SER A 142 2.19 -4.04 -24.73
CA SER A 142 2.69 -2.98 -23.83
C SER A 142 1.55 -2.27 -23.08
N ARG A 143 0.41 -2.02 -23.72
CA ARG A 143 -0.76 -1.39 -23.07
C ARG A 143 -1.35 -2.27 -21.97
N GLN A 144 -1.49 -3.57 -22.18
CA GLN A 144 -2.00 -4.49 -21.17
C GLN A 144 -1.07 -4.54 -19.95
N LEU A 145 0.25 -4.64 -20.19
CA LEU A 145 1.25 -4.61 -19.13
C LEU A 145 1.22 -3.28 -18.38
N ARG A 146 1.15 -2.14 -19.06
CA ARG A 146 1.04 -0.81 -18.43
C ARG A 146 -0.18 -0.69 -17.53
N LEU A 147 -1.33 -1.20 -17.97
CA LEU A 147 -2.55 -1.13 -17.16
C LEU A 147 -2.43 -1.93 -15.86
N VAL A 148 -1.83 -3.13 -15.91
CA VAL A 148 -1.75 -4.02 -14.74
C VAL A 148 -0.57 -3.68 -13.81
N LEU A 149 0.56 -3.29 -14.39
CA LEU A 149 1.83 -3.06 -13.68
C LEU A 149 2.11 -1.58 -13.41
N ALA A 150 1.13 -0.70 -13.56
CA ALA A 150 1.28 0.70 -13.12
C ALA A 150 1.47 0.70 -11.58
N PRO A 151 2.60 1.21 -11.06
CA PRO A 151 2.86 1.22 -9.63
C PRO A 151 2.09 2.35 -8.94
N ALA A 152 0.75 2.28 -8.99
CA ALA A 152 -0.15 3.23 -8.39
C ALA A 152 -1.47 2.59 -7.95
N VAL A 153 -2.07 3.16 -6.91
CA VAL A 153 -3.49 2.97 -6.57
C VAL A 153 -4.23 4.29 -6.74
N LEU A 154 -5.54 4.22 -6.91
CA LEU A 154 -6.37 5.41 -7.10
C LEU A 154 -7.13 5.74 -5.82
N ALA A 155 -7.35 7.03 -5.57
CA ALA A 155 -8.14 7.51 -4.45
C ALA A 155 -9.14 8.58 -4.89
N GLU A 156 -10.30 8.63 -4.25
CA GLU A 156 -11.31 9.66 -4.44
C GLU A 156 -11.64 10.28 -3.09
N LEU A 157 -11.55 11.61 -2.99
CA LEU A 157 -12.00 12.38 -1.83
C LEU A 157 -13.22 13.19 -2.24
N THR A 158 -14.35 12.92 -1.59
CA THR A 158 -15.60 13.64 -1.81
C THR A 158 -15.97 14.43 -0.58
N LEU A 159 -16.38 15.68 -0.77
CA LEU A 159 -17.00 16.49 0.27
C LEU A 159 -18.40 16.93 -0.20
N ASP A 160 -19.38 16.67 0.65
CA ASP A 160 -20.75 17.13 0.47
C ASP A 160 -20.96 18.49 1.15
N ASN A 161 -20.78 19.58 0.41
CA ASN A 161 -20.95 20.93 0.93
C ASN A 161 -22.34 21.53 0.60
N ARG A 162 -23.35 20.68 0.34
CA ARG A 162 -24.68 21.15 -0.09
C ARG A 162 -25.43 21.92 1.00
N ALA A 163 -25.18 21.59 2.27
CA ALA A 163 -25.84 22.21 3.41
C ALA A 163 -25.16 23.50 3.91
N SER A 164 -24.02 23.90 3.32
CA SER A 164 -23.28 25.09 3.72
C SER A 164 -23.44 26.22 2.71
N ASP A 165 -23.47 27.44 3.24
CA ASP A 165 -23.45 28.71 2.53
C ASP A 165 -22.01 29.26 2.31
N ARG A 166 -21.00 28.60 2.89
CA ARG A 166 -19.57 28.97 2.74
C ARG A 166 -18.77 27.94 1.95
N PRO A 167 -17.72 28.36 1.21
CA PRO A 167 -16.79 27.41 0.62
C PRO A 167 -16.07 26.66 1.74
N ARG A 168 -15.80 25.38 1.52
CA ARG A 168 -15.01 24.55 2.45
C ARG A 168 -13.80 23.98 1.74
N ARG A 169 -12.66 24.01 2.43
CA ARG A 169 -11.42 23.42 1.90
C ARG A 169 -11.37 21.92 2.21
N VAL A 170 -10.92 21.12 1.25
CA VAL A 170 -10.55 19.71 1.44
C VAL A 170 -9.03 19.57 1.35
N PHE A 171 -8.49 18.53 1.97
CA PHE A 171 -7.06 18.24 1.86
C PHE A 171 -6.76 16.74 1.86
N PHE A 172 -5.77 16.36 1.07
CA PHE A 172 -5.17 15.03 1.06
C PHE A 172 -3.64 15.16 0.99
N GLY A 173 -2.94 14.65 1.99
CA GLY A 173 -1.51 14.78 2.11
C GLY A 173 -0.89 13.77 3.07
N TYR A 174 0.44 13.83 3.17
CA TYR A 174 1.21 12.97 4.05
C TYR A 174 2.49 13.64 4.52
N GLN A 175 3.08 13.09 5.58
CA GLN A 175 4.43 13.42 6.02
C GLN A 175 5.38 12.32 5.57
N GLY A 176 6.30 12.62 4.65
CA GLY A 176 7.25 11.65 4.13
C GLY A 176 8.29 11.25 5.17
N SER A 177 8.70 9.97 5.14
CA SER A 177 9.63 9.38 6.09
C SER A 177 10.96 8.90 5.49
N ASP A 178 11.13 8.94 4.15
CA ASP A 178 12.42 8.62 3.51
C ASP A 178 13.53 9.56 4.01
N PRO A 179 14.63 9.03 4.58
CA PRO A 179 15.66 9.86 5.20
C PRO A 179 16.58 10.54 4.17
N TYR A 180 16.44 10.22 2.88
CA TYR A 180 17.33 10.69 1.82
C TYR A 180 16.72 11.77 0.93
N SER A 181 15.41 11.99 1.03
CA SER A 181 14.67 12.82 0.10
C SER A 181 13.76 13.81 0.82
N ALA A 182 13.81 15.07 0.38
CA ALA A 182 12.85 16.08 0.78
C ALA A 182 11.47 15.84 0.14
N MET A 183 10.43 16.43 0.76
CA MET A 183 9.16 16.62 0.10
C MET A 183 9.29 17.68 -1.00
N ARG A 184 8.56 17.48 -2.09
CA ARG A 184 8.41 18.46 -3.16
C ARG A 184 6.96 18.52 -3.61
N TYR A 185 6.60 19.64 -4.24
CA TYR A 185 5.36 19.76 -4.98
C TYR A 185 5.62 19.71 -6.48
N VAL A 186 4.62 19.29 -7.24
CA VAL A 186 4.58 19.34 -8.70
C VAL A 186 3.52 20.34 -9.08
N SER A 187 3.93 21.47 -9.64
CA SER A 187 3.02 22.43 -10.22
C SER A 187 2.74 22.04 -11.68
N GLY A 188 1.49 22.22 -12.13
CA GLY A 188 1.01 21.82 -13.46
C GLY A 188 1.69 22.49 -14.67
N ALA A 189 2.79 23.21 -14.46
CA ALA A 189 3.65 23.84 -15.46
C ALA A 189 4.78 22.92 -15.97
N GLY A 190 4.89 21.69 -15.48
CA GLY A 190 5.90 20.72 -15.91
C GLY A 190 5.61 20.03 -17.26
N ARG A 191 6.49 19.11 -17.65
CA ARG A 191 6.38 18.27 -18.87
C ARG A 191 5.02 17.57 -19.00
N ILE A 192 4.46 17.17 -17.87
CA ILE A 192 3.14 16.56 -17.77
C ILE A 192 2.27 17.56 -16.99
N PRO A 193 1.10 17.97 -17.51
CA PRO A 193 0.22 18.92 -16.84
C PRO A 193 -0.54 18.23 -15.70
N LEU A 194 0.16 17.99 -14.58
CA LEU A 194 -0.40 17.44 -13.36
C LEU A 194 -0.01 18.28 -12.13
N GLN A 195 -0.84 18.22 -11.10
CA GLN A 195 -0.50 18.73 -9.78
C GLN A 195 -0.19 17.56 -8.85
N GLY A 196 0.67 17.78 -7.86
CA GLY A 196 1.02 16.71 -6.94
C GLY A 196 1.93 17.12 -5.81
N VAL A 197 2.11 16.20 -4.88
CA VAL A 197 3.12 16.24 -3.84
C VAL A 197 3.84 14.89 -3.79
N SER A 198 5.13 14.88 -3.53
CA SER A 198 5.93 13.65 -3.57
C SER A 198 7.18 13.78 -2.70
N GLN A 199 7.67 12.66 -2.19
CA GLN A 199 8.96 12.59 -1.53
C GLN A 199 10.02 12.10 -2.52
N GLY A 200 10.95 13.00 -2.86
CA GLY A 200 11.91 12.76 -3.93
C GLY A 200 11.23 12.28 -5.22
N LEU A 201 11.74 11.20 -5.79
CA LEU A 201 11.17 10.56 -7.00
C LEU A 201 10.47 9.23 -6.69
N ARG A 202 10.18 8.96 -5.41
CA ARG A 202 9.86 7.60 -4.92
C ARG A 202 8.38 7.39 -4.63
N THR A 203 7.76 8.29 -3.88
CA THR A 203 6.37 8.20 -3.46
C THR A 203 5.67 9.53 -3.70
N GLY A 204 4.38 9.51 -4.02
CA GLY A 204 3.63 10.76 -4.17
C GLY A 204 2.16 10.60 -4.42
N ILE A 205 1.44 11.72 -4.29
CA ILE A 205 0.00 11.85 -4.50
C ILE A 205 -0.22 12.91 -5.57
N PHE A 206 -1.01 12.57 -6.58
CA PHE A 206 -1.12 13.35 -7.81
C PHE A 206 -2.57 13.52 -8.25
N VAL A 207 -2.86 14.64 -8.90
CA VAL A 207 -4.21 15.02 -9.37
C VAL A 207 -4.12 15.80 -10.68
N ARG A 208 -5.14 15.65 -11.54
CA ARG A 208 -5.26 16.40 -12.80
C ARG A 208 -6.07 17.68 -12.67
N ASP A 209 -6.92 17.75 -11.65
CA ASP A 209 -7.74 18.92 -11.40
C ASP A 209 -6.86 20.14 -11.12
N ARG A 210 -7.01 21.17 -11.97
CA ARG A 210 -6.26 22.42 -11.87
C ARG A 210 -6.69 23.28 -10.69
N ALA A 211 -7.86 23.03 -10.12
CA ALA A 211 -8.37 23.72 -8.94
C ALA A 211 -7.77 23.21 -7.62
N VAL A 212 -7.02 22.09 -7.64
CA VAL A 212 -6.39 21.52 -6.45
C VAL A 212 -4.95 22.01 -6.32
N SER A 213 -4.65 22.81 -5.31
CA SER A 213 -3.33 23.42 -5.13
C SER A 213 -2.41 22.53 -4.27
N PRO A 214 -1.20 22.16 -4.76
CA PRO A 214 -0.21 21.44 -3.98
C PRO A 214 0.59 22.39 -3.09
N GLY A 215 1.15 21.87 -1.99
CA GLY A 215 2.05 22.62 -1.13
C GLY A 215 2.86 21.76 -0.17
N THR A 216 3.94 22.35 0.33
CA THR A 216 4.85 21.79 1.34
C THR A 216 4.99 22.76 2.52
N GLY A 217 5.05 22.23 3.74
CA GLY A 217 5.02 23.02 4.97
C GLY A 217 5.50 22.21 6.18
N PHE A 218 5.72 22.89 7.31
CA PHE A 218 6.18 22.22 8.53
C PHE A 218 5.11 21.32 9.16
N ASN A 219 3.85 21.68 9.00
CA ASN A 219 2.69 20.97 9.52
C ASN A 219 1.49 21.15 8.58
N ILE A 220 0.44 20.36 8.81
CA ILE A 220 -0.75 20.38 7.96
C ILE A 220 -1.54 21.69 8.10
N GLU A 221 -1.54 22.31 9.29
CA GLU A 221 -2.20 23.59 9.58
C GLU A 221 -1.70 24.71 8.66
N SER A 222 -0.37 24.79 8.49
CA SER A 222 0.28 25.76 7.59
C SER A 222 -0.10 25.58 6.13
N LEU A 223 -0.56 24.38 5.75
CA LEU A 223 -1.02 24.07 4.40
C LEU A 223 -2.51 24.31 4.25
N VAL A 224 -3.34 23.89 5.20
CA VAL A 224 -4.80 24.03 5.07
C VAL A 224 -5.28 25.45 5.32
N ALA A 225 -4.53 26.29 6.03
CA ALA A 225 -4.86 27.69 6.27
C ALA A 225 -3.57 28.54 6.34
N PRO A 226 -2.87 28.74 5.21
CA PRO A 226 -1.65 29.52 5.19
C PRO A 226 -1.94 31.00 5.50
N ALA A 227 -1.05 31.66 6.24
CA ALA A 227 -1.11 33.11 6.43
C ALA A 227 -0.93 33.87 5.10
N VAL A 228 -0.08 33.33 4.22
CA VAL A 228 0.15 33.82 2.85
C VAL A 228 0.21 32.61 1.93
N GLU A 229 -0.60 32.59 0.87
CA GLU A 229 -0.71 31.44 -0.04
C GLU A 229 0.63 31.02 -0.64
N ALA A 230 1.51 31.98 -0.93
CA ALA A 230 2.86 31.73 -1.43
C ALA A 230 3.74 30.91 -0.48
N ASN A 231 3.44 30.85 0.82
CA ASN A 231 4.21 30.06 1.79
C ASN A 231 4.02 28.55 1.60
N ARG A 232 3.03 28.11 0.81
CA ARG A 232 2.87 26.70 0.44
C ARG A 232 3.99 26.16 -0.45
N THR A 233 4.91 27.00 -0.92
CA THR A 233 6.10 26.57 -1.68
C THR A 233 7.30 26.27 -0.80
N PHE A 234 7.12 26.16 0.52
CA PHE A 234 8.22 26.03 1.48
C PHE A 234 8.90 24.66 1.40
N GLY A 235 10.04 24.59 0.72
CA GLY A 235 10.72 23.33 0.37
C GLY A 235 11.40 22.58 1.52
N LEU A 236 11.45 23.14 2.74
CA LEU A 236 12.01 22.47 3.92
C LEU A 236 10.95 21.71 4.74
N GLY A 237 9.68 21.86 4.38
CA GLY A 237 8.58 21.23 5.09
C GLY A 237 8.55 19.70 4.88
N PRO A 238 8.50 18.88 5.94
CA PRO A 238 8.35 17.42 5.83
C PRO A 238 6.91 16.99 5.52
N VAL A 239 5.93 17.90 5.61
CA VAL A 239 4.53 17.66 5.29
C VAL A 239 4.22 18.24 3.92
N ALA A 240 3.51 17.47 3.11
CA ALA A 240 2.98 17.96 1.83
C ALA A 240 1.54 17.53 1.64
N ALA A 241 0.73 18.42 1.06
CA ALA A 241 -0.68 18.18 0.84
C ALA A 241 -1.18 18.83 -0.45
N LEU A 242 -2.22 18.22 -1.01
CA LEU A 242 -3.08 18.77 -2.03
C LEU A 242 -4.31 19.36 -1.35
N THR A 243 -4.64 20.62 -1.66
CA THR A 243 -5.81 21.31 -1.11
C THR A 243 -6.77 21.72 -2.21
N GLY A 244 -8.06 21.44 -2.04
CA GLY A 244 -9.12 21.82 -2.97
C GLY A 244 -10.18 22.66 -2.29
N ILE A 245 -11.01 23.38 -3.05
CA ILE A 245 -12.13 24.16 -2.52
C ILE A 245 -13.43 23.57 -3.07
N VAL A 246 -14.39 23.30 -2.18
CA VAL A 246 -15.76 22.94 -2.55
C VAL A 246 -16.66 24.14 -2.31
N PRO A 247 -17.28 24.71 -3.37
CA PRO A 247 -18.15 25.87 -3.24
C PRO A 247 -19.39 25.58 -2.36
N PRO A 248 -20.05 26.64 -1.86
CA PRO A 248 -21.35 26.52 -1.19
C PRO A 248 -22.37 25.76 -2.06
N GLY A 249 -23.21 24.94 -1.43
CA GLY A 249 -24.29 24.25 -2.14
C GLY A 249 -23.83 23.15 -3.11
N LYS A 250 -22.55 22.76 -3.10
CA LYS A 250 -21.99 21.76 -4.04
C LYS A 250 -21.52 20.49 -3.35
N LYS A 251 -21.54 19.39 -4.10
CA LYS A 251 -20.86 18.14 -3.76
C LYS A 251 -19.82 17.87 -4.84
N ILE A 252 -18.55 17.76 -4.47
CA ILE A 252 -17.43 17.59 -5.41
C ILE A 252 -16.58 16.40 -4.98
N SER A 253 -16.14 15.62 -5.97
CA SER A 253 -15.23 14.49 -5.83
C SER A 253 -13.92 14.79 -6.55
N PHE A 254 -12.81 14.75 -5.82
CA PHE A 254 -11.46 14.91 -6.34
C PHE A 254 -10.81 13.54 -6.51
N ARG A 255 -10.16 13.31 -7.65
CA ARG A 255 -9.58 12.02 -8.04
C ARG A 255 -8.06 12.09 -8.05
N PHE A 256 -7.43 11.19 -7.32
CA PHE A 256 -6.00 11.15 -7.09
C PHE A 256 -5.41 9.82 -7.54
N ALA A 257 -4.12 9.85 -7.87
CA ALA A 257 -3.27 8.66 -7.96
C ALA A 257 -2.20 8.73 -6.87
N VAL A 258 -2.13 7.67 -6.05
CA VAL A 258 -1.07 7.45 -5.06
C VAL A 258 -0.04 6.54 -5.74
N CYS A 259 1.15 7.07 -5.99
CA CYS A 259 2.13 6.48 -6.90
C CYS A 259 3.43 6.11 -6.18
N PHE A 260 4.10 5.12 -6.74
CA PHE A 260 5.37 4.56 -6.26
C PHE A 260 6.32 4.42 -7.45
N PHE A 261 7.61 4.67 -7.26
CA PHE A 261 8.60 4.49 -8.31
C PHE A 261 10.01 4.29 -7.76
N ARG A 262 10.57 3.10 -7.97
CA ARG A 262 11.97 2.78 -7.73
C ARG A 262 12.69 2.72 -9.08
N HIS A 263 13.43 3.78 -9.38
CA HIS A 263 14.27 3.82 -10.56
C HIS A 263 15.57 3.02 -10.37
N GLY A 264 16.14 2.55 -11.48
CA GLY A 264 17.48 1.98 -11.52
C GLY A 264 17.58 0.59 -10.90
N PRO A 265 18.79 0.18 -10.47
CA PRO A 265 19.00 -1.10 -9.81
C PRO A 265 18.13 -1.23 -8.54
N ALA A 266 17.34 -2.30 -8.48
CA ALA A 266 16.47 -2.60 -7.35
C ALA A 266 17.12 -3.58 -6.36
N THR A 267 17.94 -4.51 -6.85
CA THR A 267 18.48 -5.61 -6.06
C THR A 267 20.02 -5.72 -6.10
N ALA A 268 20.57 -6.33 -5.05
CA ALA A 268 21.95 -6.82 -4.99
C ALA A 268 22.00 -8.35 -5.15
N GLY A 269 23.20 -8.92 -5.29
CA GLY A 269 23.41 -10.35 -5.60
C GLY A 269 23.16 -10.67 -7.08
N LEU A 270 21.96 -10.34 -7.57
CA LEU A 270 21.65 -10.23 -9.00
C LEU A 270 21.25 -8.79 -9.30
N LYS A 271 21.73 -8.24 -10.40
CA LYS A 271 21.43 -6.86 -10.80
C LYS A 271 20.12 -6.82 -11.57
N THR A 272 19.03 -6.49 -10.89
CA THR A 272 17.71 -6.34 -11.52
C THR A 272 17.20 -4.90 -11.40
N ARG A 273 16.10 -4.63 -12.10
CA ARG A 273 15.28 -3.41 -11.94
C ARG A 273 13.82 -3.82 -11.85
N TYR A 274 12.94 -2.97 -11.32
CA TYR A 274 11.51 -3.23 -11.44
C TYR A 274 11.06 -3.27 -12.89
N TYR A 275 10.24 -4.25 -13.26
CA TYR A 275 9.79 -4.45 -14.63
C TYR A 275 8.99 -3.25 -15.16
N TYR A 276 8.23 -2.57 -14.29
CA TYR A 276 7.48 -1.36 -14.68
C TYR A 276 8.38 -0.23 -15.19
N THR A 277 9.69 -0.23 -14.91
CA THR A 277 10.62 0.79 -15.43
C THR A 277 10.86 0.67 -16.94
N ARG A 278 10.47 -0.46 -17.56
CA ARG A 278 10.38 -0.59 -19.03
C ARG A 278 9.18 0.16 -19.61
N LEU A 279 8.18 0.41 -18.78
CA LEU A 279 6.83 0.82 -19.16
C LEU A 279 6.55 2.29 -18.81
N PHE A 280 7.28 2.82 -17.82
CA PHE A 280 7.15 4.17 -17.30
C PHE A 280 8.54 4.74 -17.00
N LYS A 281 8.75 6.01 -17.36
CA LYS A 281 10.05 6.68 -17.18
C LYS A 281 10.24 7.24 -15.77
N ASP A 282 9.16 7.75 -15.18
CA ASP A 282 9.15 8.44 -13.89
C ASP A 282 7.78 8.33 -13.20
N ILE A 283 7.73 8.77 -11.94
CA ILE A 283 6.53 8.75 -11.11
C ILE A 283 5.41 9.62 -11.68
N GLU A 284 5.74 10.73 -12.36
CA GLU A 284 4.75 11.59 -13.02
C GLU A 284 4.08 10.91 -14.22
N GLU A 285 4.82 10.11 -15.00
CA GLU A 285 4.25 9.31 -16.07
C GLU A 285 3.30 8.24 -15.53
N VAL A 286 3.67 7.59 -14.41
CA VAL A 286 2.79 6.64 -13.70
C VAL A 286 1.49 7.35 -13.29
N ALA A 287 1.59 8.49 -12.61
CA ALA A 287 0.44 9.24 -12.14
C ALA A 287 -0.48 9.67 -13.29
N SER A 288 0.09 10.23 -14.35
CA SER A 288 -0.68 10.64 -15.53
C SER A 288 -1.39 9.46 -16.17
N PHE A 289 -0.70 8.33 -16.34
CA PHE A 289 -1.28 7.13 -16.93
C PHE A 289 -2.40 6.56 -16.07
N ALA A 290 -2.20 6.44 -14.75
CA ALA A 290 -3.19 5.93 -13.82
C ALA A 290 -4.48 6.77 -13.84
N LEU A 291 -4.34 8.10 -13.73
CA LEU A 291 -5.47 9.04 -13.78
C LEU A 291 -6.19 9.03 -15.14
N SER A 292 -5.45 8.89 -16.25
CA SER A 292 -6.03 8.77 -17.60
C SER A 292 -6.89 7.53 -17.78
N ASN A 293 -6.68 6.49 -16.98
CA ASN A 293 -7.36 5.20 -17.08
C ASN A 293 -8.29 4.94 -15.89
N TRP A 294 -8.70 5.98 -15.14
CA TRP A 294 -9.58 5.88 -13.97
C TRP A 294 -10.75 4.90 -14.16
N ASN A 295 -11.53 5.08 -15.23
CA ASN A 295 -12.73 4.29 -15.50
C ASN A 295 -12.42 2.80 -15.69
N VAL A 296 -11.22 2.46 -16.20
CA VAL A 296 -10.76 1.08 -16.34
C VAL A 296 -10.52 0.47 -14.96
N TYR A 297 -9.78 1.16 -14.12
CA TYR A 297 -9.45 0.71 -12.76
C TYR A 297 -10.70 0.63 -11.88
N GLU A 298 -11.62 1.58 -11.98
CA GLU A 298 -12.90 1.55 -11.25
C GLU A 298 -13.76 0.35 -11.66
N LYS A 299 -13.86 0.08 -12.96
CA LYS A 299 -14.55 -1.11 -13.46
C LYS A 299 -13.90 -2.40 -12.96
N TRP A 300 -12.56 -2.46 -12.96
CA TRP A 300 -11.84 -3.64 -12.46
C TRP A 300 -11.99 -3.84 -10.96
N ALA A 301 -11.95 -2.76 -10.16
CA ALA A 301 -12.20 -2.85 -8.73
C ALA A 301 -13.61 -3.37 -8.44
N ALA A 302 -14.62 -2.86 -9.13
CA ALA A 302 -16.00 -3.33 -8.98
C ALA A 302 -16.18 -4.81 -9.40
N GLN A 303 -15.49 -5.24 -10.46
CA GLN A 303 -15.49 -6.65 -10.89
C GLN A 303 -14.85 -7.58 -9.84
N ALA A 304 -13.73 -7.16 -9.26
CA ALA A 304 -13.04 -7.91 -8.21
C ALA A 304 -13.88 -7.97 -6.92
N ASP A 305 -14.47 -6.85 -6.49
CA ASP A 305 -15.38 -6.84 -5.34
C ASP A 305 -16.56 -7.80 -5.58
N ALA A 306 -17.19 -7.74 -6.75
CA ALA A 306 -18.33 -8.59 -7.08
C ALA A 306 -17.99 -10.09 -7.08
N LEU A 307 -16.74 -10.48 -7.39
CA LEU A 307 -16.28 -11.87 -7.31
C LEU A 307 -16.47 -12.43 -5.90
N LEU A 308 -16.08 -11.66 -4.89
CA LEU A 308 -16.12 -12.09 -3.50
C LEU A 308 -17.49 -11.86 -2.86
N GLU A 309 -18.19 -10.79 -3.23
CA GLU A 309 -19.53 -10.48 -2.71
C GLU A 309 -20.57 -11.52 -3.11
N ARG A 310 -20.50 -12.02 -4.35
CA ARG A 310 -21.41 -13.03 -4.89
C ARG A 310 -21.04 -14.45 -4.47
N ALA A 311 -19.88 -14.66 -3.87
CA ALA A 311 -19.47 -15.97 -3.40
C ALA A 311 -20.40 -16.40 -2.25
N PRO A 312 -20.83 -17.68 -2.21
CA PRO A 312 -21.67 -18.24 -1.14
C PRO A 312 -20.85 -18.46 0.14
N LEU A 313 -20.25 -17.39 0.65
CA LEU A 313 -19.37 -17.36 1.82
C LEU A 313 -19.97 -16.44 2.88
N SER A 314 -19.65 -16.70 4.15
CA SER A 314 -19.97 -15.79 5.24
C SER A 314 -19.20 -14.48 5.11
N GLU A 315 -19.71 -13.42 5.75
CA GLU A 315 -19.04 -12.11 5.77
C GLU A 315 -17.65 -12.19 6.41
N THR A 316 -17.45 -13.05 7.42
CA THR A 316 -16.13 -13.29 8.02
C THR A 316 -15.15 -13.91 7.02
N GLN A 317 -15.58 -14.92 6.25
CA GLN A 317 -14.74 -15.52 5.20
C GLN A 317 -14.39 -14.49 4.12
N LYS A 318 -15.37 -13.70 3.66
CA LYS A 318 -15.14 -12.63 2.69
C LYS A 318 -14.16 -11.57 3.24
N PHE A 319 -14.32 -11.17 4.49
CA PHE A 319 -13.40 -10.25 5.15
C PHE A 319 -11.96 -10.79 5.14
N MET A 320 -11.75 -12.02 5.62
CA MET A 320 -10.41 -12.62 5.70
C MET A 320 -9.78 -12.80 4.32
N MET A 321 -10.56 -13.24 3.31
CA MET A 321 -10.08 -13.36 1.94
C MET A 321 -9.69 -12.00 1.35
N ALA A 322 -10.53 -10.98 1.52
CA ALA A 322 -10.22 -9.62 1.06
C ALA A 322 -8.94 -9.10 1.71
N HIS A 323 -8.80 -9.33 3.02
CA HIS A 323 -7.65 -8.88 3.78
C HIS A 323 -6.36 -9.59 3.36
N ALA A 324 -6.39 -10.92 3.22
CA ALA A 324 -5.25 -11.74 2.80
C ALA A 324 -4.79 -11.38 1.38
N ILE A 325 -5.72 -11.29 0.41
CA ILE A 325 -5.36 -10.99 -0.98
C ILE A 325 -4.76 -9.59 -1.13
N ARG A 326 -5.28 -8.60 -0.39
CA ARG A 326 -4.70 -7.26 -0.37
C ARG A 326 -3.24 -7.27 0.10
N SER A 327 -2.96 -8.00 1.18
CA SER A 327 -1.61 -8.11 1.74
C SER A 327 -0.68 -8.89 0.80
N TYR A 328 -1.17 -9.96 0.17
CA TYR A 328 -0.43 -10.69 -0.87
C TYR A 328 0.07 -9.74 -1.96
N TYR A 329 -0.80 -8.90 -2.54
CA TYR A 329 -0.37 -7.95 -3.58
C TYR A 329 0.63 -6.92 -3.08
N GLY A 330 0.54 -6.49 -1.82
CA GLY A 330 1.54 -5.62 -1.19
C GLY A 330 2.95 -6.22 -1.19
N SER A 331 3.06 -7.54 -1.14
CA SER A 331 4.30 -8.31 -1.17
C SER A 331 4.78 -8.70 -2.58
N THR A 332 3.95 -8.52 -3.61
CA THR A 332 4.33 -8.90 -4.98
C THR A 332 5.35 -7.95 -5.59
N GLU A 333 6.35 -8.52 -6.26
CA GLU A 333 7.46 -7.82 -6.87
C GLU A 333 7.76 -8.46 -8.24
N LEU A 334 7.71 -7.68 -9.31
CA LEU A 334 8.06 -8.14 -10.65
C LEU A 334 9.29 -7.38 -11.15
N LEU A 335 10.38 -8.11 -11.32
CA LEU A 335 11.68 -7.60 -11.72
C LEU A 335 12.00 -7.96 -13.18
N ASP A 336 12.95 -7.23 -13.74
CA ASP A 336 13.62 -7.49 -15.01
C ASP A 336 15.09 -7.84 -14.73
N LEU A 337 15.46 -9.05 -15.13
CA LEU A 337 16.83 -9.55 -15.14
C LEU A 337 17.25 -9.74 -16.60
N ASP A 338 17.97 -8.77 -17.14
CA ASP A 338 18.47 -8.75 -18.52
C ASP A 338 17.37 -9.03 -19.57
N GLY A 339 16.21 -8.39 -19.39
CA GLY A 339 15.04 -8.54 -20.28
C GLY A 339 14.13 -9.71 -19.95
N ARG A 340 14.48 -10.56 -18.97
CA ARG A 340 13.63 -11.66 -18.51
C ARG A 340 12.84 -11.26 -17.26
N PRO A 341 11.55 -11.62 -17.16
CA PRO A 341 10.77 -11.36 -15.97
C PRO A 341 11.22 -12.28 -14.82
N VAL A 342 11.27 -11.74 -13.60
CA VAL A 342 11.46 -12.48 -12.36
C VAL A 342 10.35 -12.08 -11.39
N TRP A 343 9.43 -13.02 -11.13
CA TRP A 343 8.33 -12.85 -10.19
C TRP A 343 8.77 -13.23 -8.78
N ILE A 344 8.49 -12.36 -7.83
CA ILE A 344 8.78 -12.53 -6.42
C ILE A 344 7.53 -12.22 -5.59
N VAL A 345 7.28 -13.05 -4.60
CA VAL A 345 6.42 -12.71 -3.46
C VAL A 345 7.30 -12.62 -2.22
N ASN A 346 7.35 -11.44 -1.61
CA ASN A 346 8.14 -11.17 -0.42
C ASN A 346 7.39 -11.60 0.85
N GLU A 347 8.07 -12.27 1.77
CA GLU A 347 7.50 -12.77 3.02
C GLU A 347 7.30 -11.65 4.06
N GLY A 348 6.28 -10.82 3.83
CA GLY A 348 5.78 -9.81 4.78
C GLY A 348 6.89 -9.04 5.50
N GLU A 349 6.94 -9.16 6.83
CA GLU A 349 7.91 -8.48 7.68
C GLU A 349 9.35 -8.96 7.56
N TYR A 350 9.54 -10.23 7.22
CA TYR A 350 10.86 -10.81 7.02
C TYR A 350 11.45 -10.45 5.67
N ARG A 351 10.58 -10.21 4.66
CA ARG A 351 10.95 -9.87 3.29
C ARG A 351 11.88 -10.90 2.63
N MET A 352 11.76 -12.18 3.02
CA MET A 352 12.42 -13.26 2.30
C MET A 352 11.77 -13.40 0.92
N MET A 353 12.58 -13.63 -0.10
CA MET A 353 12.19 -13.55 -1.49
C MET A 353 11.79 -14.95 -1.98
N ASN A 354 10.53 -15.14 -2.35
CA ASN A 354 9.99 -16.45 -2.78
C ASN A 354 10.29 -17.56 -1.76
N THR A 355 9.98 -17.33 -0.48
CA THR A 355 9.96 -18.40 0.51
C THR A 355 9.09 -19.55 -0.02
N PHE A 356 9.66 -20.73 -0.11
CA PHE A 356 9.15 -21.72 -1.05
C PHE A 356 8.00 -22.55 -0.50
N ASP A 357 7.97 -22.74 0.82
CA ASP A 357 6.80 -23.23 1.55
C ASP A 357 5.62 -22.25 1.43
N LEU A 358 5.85 -20.93 1.46
CA LEU A 358 4.81 -19.95 1.11
C LEU A 358 4.40 -20.03 -0.37
N THR A 359 5.31 -20.37 -1.28
CA THR A 359 4.99 -20.56 -2.70
C THR A 359 4.00 -21.71 -2.88
N ALA A 360 4.16 -22.81 -2.12
CA ALA A 360 3.21 -23.92 -2.12
C ALA A 360 1.81 -23.51 -1.64
N ASP A 361 1.72 -22.62 -0.65
CA ASP A 361 0.43 -22.11 -0.17
C ASP A 361 -0.22 -21.09 -1.12
N HIS A 362 0.58 -20.19 -1.72
CA HIS A 362 0.11 -19.21 -2.69
C HIS A 362 -0.25 -19.84 -4.05
N LEU A 363 0.21 -21.06 -4.32
CA LEU A 363 0.04 -21.81 -5.57
C LEU A 363 -1.38 -21.73 -6.13
N PHE A 364 -2.39 -21.99 -5.31
CA PHE A 364 -3.79 -22.03 -5.76
C PHE A 364 -4.29 -20.66 -6.22
N PHE A 365 -3.84 -19.59 -5.57
CA PHE A 365 -4.17 -18.22 -5.97
C PHE A 365 -3.46 -17.86 -7.27
N GLU A 366 -2.17 -18.17 -7.40
CA GLU A 366 -1.41 -17.87 -8.61
C GLU A 366 -1.85 -18.71 -9.81
N MET A 367 -2.19 -19.99 -9.63
CA MET A 367 -2.77 -20.82 -10.69
C MET A 367 -4.12 -20.29 -11.17
N ARG A 368 -4.90 -19.67 -10.28
CA ARG A 368 -6.14 -18.99 -10.67
C ARG A 368 -5.89 -17.67 -11.42
N MET A 369 -4.90 -16.91 -10.99
CA MET A 369 -4.71 -15.52 -11.44
C MET A 369 -3.71 -15.39 -12.58
N ASN A 370 -2.57 -16.08 -12.52
CA ASN A 370 -1.45 -15.93 -13.43
C ASN A 370 -0.53 -17.18 -13.39
N PRO A 371 -0.92 -18.32 -13.98
CA PRO A 371 -0.12 -19.56 -13.95
C PRO A 371 1.34 -19.42 -14.38
N TRP A 372 1.66 -18.47 -15.26
CA TRP A 372 3.03 -18.26 -15.73
C TRP A 372 4.00 -17.85 -14.61
N THR A 373 3.52 -17.24 -13.52
CA THR A 373 4.37 -16.87 -12.39
C THR A 373 4.81 -18.08 -11.60
N VAL A 374 3.94 -19.10 -11.45
CA VAL A 374 4.30 -20.38 -10.83
C VAL A 374 5.43 -21.04 -11.60
N ARG A 375 5.32 -21.12 -12.93
CA ARG A 375 6.41 -21.61 -13.78
C ARG A 375 7.68 -20.77 -13.59
N ASN A 376 7.57 -19.44 -13.60
CA ASN A 376 8.71 -18.55 -13.46
C ASN A 376 9.48 -18.77 -12.15
N VAL A 377 8.77 -18.98 -11.04
CA VAL A 377 9.37 -19.28 -9.73
C VAL A 377 10.00 -20.68 -9.72
N LEU A 378 9.29 -21.70 -10.21
CA LEU A 378 9.78 -23.09 -10.25
C LEU A 378 11.02 -23.26 -11.13
N ASP A 379 11.07 -22.58 -12.28
CA ASP A 379 12.22 -22.56 -13.17
C ASP A 379 13.43 -21.92 -12.47
N MET A 380 13.23 -20.82 -11.75
CA MET A 380 14.32 -20.17 -11.00
C MET A 380 14.85 -21.04 -9.85
N PHE A 381 13.96 -21.79 -9.19
CA PHE A 381 14.35 -22.81 -8.22
C PHE A 381 15.16 -23.94 -8.85
N ALA A 382 14.74 -24.48 -9.99
CA ALA A 382 15.48 -25.51 -10.70
C ALA A 382 16.86 -25.01 -11.17
N ASP A 383 16.92 -23.83 -11.78
CA ASP A 383 18.12 -23.29 -12.42
C ASP A 383 19.18 -22.79 -11.45
N ARG A 384 18.76 -22.18 -10.32
CA ARG A 384 19.68 -21.45 -9.43
C ARG A 384 19.60 -21.85 -7.97
N TYR A 385 18.43 -22.24 -7.49
CA TYR A 385 18.17 -22.45 -6.07
C TYR A 385 17.86 -23.92 -5.73
N SER A 386 18.44 -24.83 -6.50
CA SER A 386 18.50 -26.26 -6.21
C SER A 386 19.88 -26.63 -5.65
N TYR A 387 19.92 -27.71 -4.86
CA TYR A 387 21.17 -28.30 -4.37
C TYR A 387 21.06 -29.82 -4.26
N ARG A 388 22.17 -30.48 -3.96
CA ARG A 388 22.21 -31.92 -3.65
C ARG A 388 22.93 -32.18 -2.34
N ASP A 389 22.48 -33.19 -1.61
CA ASP A 389 22.97 -33.49 -0.27
C ASP A 389 23.30 -34.97 -0.02
N ARG A 390 23.63 -35.26 1.24
CA ARG A 390 23.72 -36.59 1.85
C ARG A 390 23.01 -36.53 3.19
N THR A 391 22.45 -37.65 3.62
CA THR A 391 21.66 -37.73 4.86
C THR A 391 22.37 -38.57 5.91
N HIS A 392 21.97 -38.44 7.17
CA HIS A 392 22.41 -39.31 8.26
C HIS A 392 21.25 -39.58 9.20
N LEU A 393 21.33 -40.67 9.98
CA LEU A 393 20.36 -40.94 11.04
C LEU A 393 20.64 -40.05 12.26
N PRO A 394 19.63 -39.78 13.10
CA PRO A 394 19.85 -39.08 14.36
C PRO A 394 20.93 -39.79 15.19
N ASN A 395 21.90 -39.01 15.70
CA ASN A 395 23.05 -39.49 16.50
C ASN A 395 24.02 -40.44 15.76
N ASP A 396 23.94 -40.55 14.43
CA ASP A 396 24.89 -41.26 13.59
C ASP A 396 25.65 -40.27 12.69
N THR A 397 26.96 -40.43 12.55
CA THR A 397 27.81 -39.63 11.66
C THR A 397 27.98 -40.26 10.28
N ARG A 398 27.49 -41.49 10.09
CA ARG A 398 27.51 -42.17 8.80
C ARG A 398 26.61 -41.47 7.79
N LEU A 399 27.21 -41.05 6.68
CA LEU A 399 26.50 -40.42 5.57
C LEU A 399 25.95 -41.45 4.58
N HIS A 400 24.65 -41.38 4.33
CA HIS A 400 23.92 -42.13 3.32
C HIS A 400 23.75 -41.29 2.03
N PRO A 401 23.48 -41.91 0.87
CA PRO A 401 23.12 -41.17 -0.33
C PRO A 401 21.88 -40.30 -0.08
N GLY A 402 21.98 -39.01 -0.41
CA GLY A 402 20.86 -38.07 -0.39
C GLY A 402 20.28 -37.86 -1.79
N GLY A 403 19.83 -36.64 -2.07
CA GLY A 403 19.11 -36.36 -3.31
C GLY A 403 19.20 -34.90 -3.75
N VAL A 404 18.32 -34.51 -4.65
CA VAL A 404 18.08 -33.11 -4.99
C VAL A 404 17.15 -32.50 -3.94
N SER A 405 17.32 -31.21 -3.67
CA SER A 405 16.36 -30.38 -2.94
C SER A 405 16.46 -28.93 -3.43
N PHE A 406 15.64 -28.06 -2.85
CA PHE A 406 15.53 -26.65 -3.15
C PHE A 406 15.74 -25.84 -1.88
N THR A 407 16.28 -24.63 -2.02
CA THR A 407 16.53 -23.75 -0.87
C THR A 407 15.21 -23.22 -0.30
N HIS A 408 15.23 -22.80 0.97
CA HIS A 408 14.07 -22.19 1.62
C HIS A 408 13.56 -20.93 0.89
N ASP A 409 14.46 -20.05 0.46
CA ASP A 409 14.15 -18.79 -0.20
C ASP A 409 15.23 -18.46 -1.24
N MET A 410 15.01 -17.40 -2.02
CA MET A 410 15.94 -16.89 -3.04
C MET A 410 16.82 -15.73 -2.55
N GLY A 411 16.68 -15.29 -1.31
CA GLY A 411 17.26 -14.06 -0.78
C GLY A 411 16.36 -13.31 0.19
N VAL A 412 16.77 -12.12 0.59
CA VAL A 412 16.02 -11.30 1.55
C VAL A 412 16.19 -9.81 1.24
N ALA A 413 15.09 -9.05 1.35
CA ALA A 413 15.09 -7.58 1.27
C ALA A 413 15.88 -7.02 0.06
N ASN A 414 15.55 -7.52 -1.13
CA ASN A 414 16.17 -7.16 -2.40
C ASN A 414 17.65 -7.56 -2.52
N VAL A 415 18.11 -8.54 -1.74
CA VAL A 415 19.43 -9.15 -1.88
C VAL A 415 19.25 -10.62 -2.23
N PHE A 416 19.49 -10.97 -3.50
CA PHE A 416 19.46 -12.36 -3.94
C PHE A 416 20.60 -13.15 -3.30
N ALA A 417 20.28 -14.34 -2.80
CA ALA A 417 21.26 -15.27 -2.27
C ALA A 417 22.15 -15.88 -3.38
N PRO A 418 23.36 -16.37 -3.04
CA PRO A 418 24.18 -17.17 -3.95
C PRO A 418 23.44 -18.42 -4.46
N PRO A 419 23.85 -18.99 -5.61
CA PRO A 419 23.26 -20.23 -6.10
C PRO A 419 23.33 -21.37 -5.07
N GLY A 420 22.25 -22.15 -4.97
CA GLY A 420 22.15 -23.30 -4.06
C GLY A 420 22.15 -22.96 -2.57
N ARG A 421 21.90 -21.70 -2.20
CA ARG A 421 21.74 -21.26 -0.79
C ARG A 421 20.55 -20.32 -0.63
N SER A 422 19.89 -20.41 0.52
CA SER A 422 18.89 -19.44 1.01
C SER A 422 19.53 -18.38 1.90
N ALA A 423 18.76 -17.34 2.25
CA ALA A 423 19.09 -16.43 3.34
C ALA A 423 18.77 -17.02 4.72
N TYR A 424 17.81 -17.93 4.80
CA TYR A 424 17.29 -18.47 6.06
C TYR A 424 18.12 -19.61 6.67
N GLU A 425 18.61 -20.56 5.86
CA GLU A 425 19.04 -21.87 6.37
C GLU A 425 20.49 -21.86 6.90
N LEU A 426 20.66 -22.42 8.10
CA LEU A 426 21.90 -22.56 8.85
C LEU A 426 22.21 -24.03 9.15
N PHE A 427 23.47 -24.31 9.50
CA PHE A 427 23.98 -25.66 9.73
C PHE A 427 24.06 -26.00 11.22
N GLY A 428 23.87 -27.28 11.56
CA GLY A 428 24.04 -27.79 12.92
C GLY A 428 22.92 -27.41 13.90
N LEU A 429 21.76 -27.02 13.38
CA LEU A 429 20.57 -26.67 14.16
C LEU A 429 19.47 -27.73 14.00
N SER A 430 18.50 -27.75 14.91
CA SER A 430 17.34 -28.65 14.89
C SER A 430 16.01 -27.92 15.11
N GLY A 431 15.99 -26.60 14.93
CA GLY A 431 14.83 -25.73 15.15
C GLY A 431 14.78 -24.61 14.14
N CYS A 432 14.37 -23.41 14.57
CA CYS A 432 14.34 -22.21 13.71
C CYS A 432 15.69 -22.01 13.00
N PHE A 433 15.64 -21.62 11.73
CA PHE A 433 16.79 -21.46 10.83
C PHE A 433 17.50 -22.77 10.45
N SER A 434 17.02 -23.95 10.88
CA SER A 434 17.51 -25.20 10.31
C SER A 434 17.06 -25.36 8.86
N HIS A 435 17.76 -26.22 8.11
CA HIS A 435 17.40 -26.54 6.74
C HIS A 435 16.01 -27.20 6.65
N MET A 436 15.28 -26.86 5.61
CA MET A 436 13.96 -27.43 5.29
C MET A 436 14.05 -28.41 4.11
N THR A 437 15.15 -29.16 4.02
CA THR A 437 15.52 -29.94 2.82
C THR A 437 14.41 -30.86 2.29
N HIS A 438 13.74 -31.63 3.14
CA HIS A 438 12.71 -32.54 2.66
C HIS A 438 11.38 -31.82 2.36
N GLU A 439 11.06 -30.77 3.11
CA GLU A 439 9.88 -29.92 2.89
C GLU A 439 9.95 -29.26 1.50
N GLN A 440 11.06 -28.59 1.20
CA GLN A 440 11.21 -27.88 -0.08
C GLN A 440 11.30 -28.82 -1.28
N LEU A 441 11.83 -30.04 -1.09
CA LEU A 441 11.78 -31.08 -2.10
C LEU A 441 10.33 -31.44 -2.47
N VAL A 442 9.48 -31.72 -1.48
CA VAL A 442 8.08 -32.10 -1.75
C VAL A 442 7.26 -30.92 -2.25
N ASN A 443 7.54 -29.70 -1.77
CA ASN A 443 6.89 -28.48 -2.25
C ASN A 443 7.14 -28.27 -3.75
N TRP A 444 8.36 -28.46 -4.24
CA TRP A 444 8.64 -28.36 -5.67
C TRP A 444 7.84 -29.37 -6.49
N VAL A 445 7.82 -30.63 -6.06
CA VAL A 445 7.09 -31.71 -6.74
C VAL A 445 5.58 -31.41 -6.78
N CYS A 446 5.00 -31.00 -5.65
CA CYS A 446 3.57 -30.67 -5.56
C CYS A 446 3.21 -29.45 -6.41
N CYS A 447 4.03 -28.40 -6.38
CA CYS A 447 3.82 -27.20 -7.20
C CYS A 447 3.93 -27.53 -8.69
N ALA A 448 4.97 -28.26 -9.09
CA ALA A 448 5.17 -28.67 -10.48
C ALA A 448 4.03 -29.57 -10.98
N ALA A 449 3.58 -30.53 -10.17
CA ALA A 449 2.48 -31.41 -10.52
C ALA A 449 1.12 -30.68 -10.61
N THR A 450 0.92 -29.63 -9.81
CA THR A 450 -0.29 -28.79 -9.88
C THR A 450 -0.25 -27.84 -11.09
N TYR A 451 0.95 -27.42 -11.50
CA TYR A 451 1.15 -26.55 -12.66
C TYR A 451 0.99 -27.30 -14.01
N ALA A 452 1.48 -28.54 -14.08
CA ALA A 452 1.42 -29.41 -15.26
C ALA A 452 -0.01 -29.81 -15.62
#